data_AF-A0A227J0V0-F1
#
_entry.id   AF-A0A227J0V0-F1
#
_cell.length_a   1.000
_cell.length_b   1.000
_cell.length_c   1.000
_cell.angle_alpha   90.00
_cell.angle_beta   90.00
_cell.angle_gamma   90.00
#
_symmetry.space_group_name_H-M   'P 1'
#
loop_
_entity.id
_entity.type
_entity.pdbx_description
1 polymer ?
#
loop_
_entity_poly.entity_id
_entity_poly.type
_entity_poly.pdbx_seq_one_letter_code
_entity_poly.pdbx_strand_id
1 'polypeptide(L)'
;EIANQIHRQVLSPLRLDSHNIRLTTSLGVAVYPEFGCNADSLLQLSSLAAQESKRRGKDIMSVYDPAFDATVKQRLYIERELSRSIHDLSQFELW
;
A
#
# COMPACT_ATOMS: atom_id res chain seq x y z
N GLU A 1 12.86 -5.46 -11.58
CA GLU A 1 14.19 -4.84 -11.48
C GLU A 1 14.14 -3.33 -11.15
N ILE A 2 13.38 -2.53 -11.91
CA ILE A 2 13.22 -1.08 -11.68
C ILE A 2 12.72 -0.73 -10.26
N ALA A 3 11.72 -1.46 -9.74
CA ALA A 3 11.19 -1.20 -8.39
C ALA A 3 12.27 -1.32 -7.29
N ASN A 4 13.17 -2.31 -7.41
CA ASN A 4 14.30 -2.48 -6.48
C ASN A 4 15.34 -1.37 -6.62
N GLN A 5 15.51 -0.79 -7.81
CA GLN A 5 16.39 0.35 -8.01
C GLN A 5 15.83 1.61 -7.35
N ILE A 6 14.53 1.87 -7.53
CA ILE A 6 13.82 2.97 -6.87
C ILE A 6 13.91 2.83 -5.34
N HIS A 7 13.62 1.64 -4.82
CA HIS A 7 13.70 1.37 -3.38
C HIS A 7 15.08 1.73 -2.80
N ARG A 8 16.15 1.24 -3.44
CA ARG A 8 17.53 1.52 -3.02
C ARG A 8 17.90 3.00 -3.09
N GLN A 9 17.42 3.73 -4.09
CA GLN A 9 17.67 5.16 -4.17
C GLN A 9 16.96 5.94 -3.07
N VAL A 10 15.71 5.59 -2.74
CA VAL A 10 14.97 6.25 -1.65
C VAL A 10 15.61 5.99 -0.28
N LEU A 11 16.24 4.83 -0.11
CA LEU A 11 16.96 4.48 1.12
C LEU A 11 18.30 5.19 1.30
N SER A 12 18.81 5.83 0.25
CA SER A 12 20.07 6.55 0.34
C SER A 12 19.91 7.79 1.23
N PRO A 13 20.83 8.07 2.18
CA PRO A 13 20.72 9.22 3.05
C PRO A 13 20.67 10.53 2.26
N LEU A 14 19.70 11.37 2.58
CA LEU A 14 19.58 12.71 2.04
C LEU A 14 20.31 13.69 2.94
N ARG A 15 21.21 14.48 2.36
CA ARG A 15 21.80 15.64 3.03
C ARG A 15 20.84 16.81 2.96
N LEU A 16 20.38 17.26 4.12
CA LEU A 16 19.60 18.48 4.30
C LEU A 16 20.37 19.35 5.31
N ASP A 17 21.00 20.40 4.80
CA ASP A 17 21.96 21.25 5.52
C ASP A 17 23.07 20.43 6.20
N SER A 18 23.13 20.46 7.54
CA SER A 18 24.06 19.72 8.37
C SER A 18 23.55 18.34 8.81
N HIS A 19 22.36 17.91 8.35
CA HIS A 19 21.72 16.66 8.77
C HIS A 19 21.72 15.62 7.67
N ASN A 20 22.02 14.37 8.04
CA ASN A 20 21.79 13.20 7.20
C ASN A 20 20.46 12.56 7.60
N ILE A 21 19.47 12.64 6.73
CA ILE A 21 18.15 12.03 6.95
C ILE A 21 18.10 10.69 6.22
N ARG A 22 17.73 9.62 6.94
CA ARG A 22 17.39 8.34 6.31
C ARG A 22 15.88 8.27 6.12
N LEU A 23 15.47 8.04 4.89
CA LEU A 23 14.07 7.73 4.57
C LEU A 23 13.88 6.21 4.54
N THR A 24 12.64 5.80 4.76
CA THR A 24 12.17 4.44 4.46
C THR A 24 10.99 4.56 3.52
N THR A 25 10.73 3.53 2.72
CA THR A 25 9.56 3.52 1.84
C THR A 25 8.96 2.13 1.75
N SER A 26 7.64 2.08 1.62
CA SER A 26 6.90 0.85 1.39
C SER A 26 6.35 0.89 -0.03
N LEU A 27 6.71 -0.09 -0.85
CA LEU A 27 6.44 -0.11 -2.29
C LEU A 27 5.50 -1.24 -2.66
N GLY A 28 4.42 -0.92 -3.37
CA GLY A 28 3.49 -1.90 -3.93
C GLY A 28 3.64 -2.01 -5.44
N VAL A 29 3.66 -3.24 -5.96
CA VAL A 29 3.82 -3.51 -7.39
C VAL A 29 2.65 -4.34 -7.91
N ALA A 30 2.02 -3.90 -9.00
CA ALA A 30 1.05 -4.69 -9.76
C ALA A 30 1.55 -4.86 -11.20
N VAL A 31 1.42 -6.06 -11.74
CA VAL A 31 1.94 -6.46 -13.05
C VAL A 31 0.79 -6.68 -14.04
N TYR A 32 0.91 -6.03 -15.20
CA TYR A 32 0.08 -6.32 -16.38
C TYR A 32 0.70 -7.48 -17.17
N PRO A 33 -0.10 -8.39 -17.77
CA PRO A 33 -1.58 -8.46 -17.75
C PRO A 33 -2.15 -9.26 -16.59
N GLU A 34 -1.29 -9.79 -15.71
CA GLU A 34 -1.62 -10.80 -14.70
C GLU A 34 -2.74 -10.37 -13.75
N PHE A 35 -2.82 -9.07 -13.43
CA PHE A 35 -3.80 -8.55 -12.46
C PHE A 35 -4.75 -7.50 -13.03
N GLY A 36 -5.01 -7.58 -14.33
CA GLY A 36 -6.01 -6.73 -15.00
C GLY A 36 -5.43 -5.98 -16.18
N CYS A 37 -6.33 -5.58 -17.07
CA CYS A 37 -6.00 -4.96 -18.36
C CYS A 37 -6.30 -3.45 -18.43
N ASN A 38 -6.74 -2.85 -17.33
CA ASN A 38 -7.01 -1.41 -17.25
C ASN A 38 -6.12 -0.74 -16.18
N ALA A 39 -5.76 0.53 -16.44
CA ALA A 39 -4.84 1.28 -15.61
C ALA A 39 -5.38 1.51 -14.18
N ASP A 40 -6.67 1.79 -14.04
CA ASP A 40 -7.30 2.04 -12.74
C ASP A 40 -7.20 0.83 -11.82
N SER A 41 -7.39 -0.38 -12.35
CA SER A 41 -7.24 -1.63 -11.59
C SER A 41 -5.79 -1.81 -11.17
N LEU A 42 -4.82 -1.64 -12.07
CA LEU A 42 -3.40 -1.77 -11.72
C LEU A 42 -2.97 -0.76 -10.64
N LEU A 43 -3.44 0.49 -10.71
CA LEU A 43 -3.20 1.50 -9.69
C LEU A 43 -3.82 1.11 -8.34
N GLN A 44 -5.06 0.62 -8.36
CA GLN A 44 -5.71 0.13 -7.15
C GLN A 44 -4.93 -1.02 -6.54
N LEU A 45 -4.57 -2.03 -7.34
CA LEU A 45 -3.86 -3.22 -6.86
C LEU A 45 -2.44 -2.91 -6.37
N SER A 46 -1.72 -2.02 -7.04
CA SER A 46 -0.40 -1.56 -6.56
C SER A 46 -0.51 -0.84 -5.21
N SER A 47 -1.59 -0.06 -5.01
CA SER A 47 -1.87 0.60 -3.73
C SER A 47 -2.18 -0.41 -2.62
N LEU A 48 -2.94 -1.47 -2.94
CA LEU A 48 -3.20 -2.58 -2.01
C LEU A 48 -1.90 -3.25 -1.56
N ALA A 49 -1.01 -3.56 -2.51
CA ALA A 49 0.29 -4.15 -2.21
C ALA A 49 1.15 -3.23 -1.33
N ALA A 50 1.11 -1.91 -1.55
CA ALA A 50 1.83 -0.94 -0.73
C ALA A 50 1.30 -0.86 0.72
N GLN A 51 -0.02 -0.95 0.90
CA GLN A 51 -0.63 -1.04 2.23
C GLN A 51 -0.20 -2.32 2.96
N GLU A 52 -0.17 -3.45 2.26
CA GLU A 52 0.30 -4.70 2.83
C GLU A 52 1.79 -4.63 3.21
N SER A 53 2.63 -3.98 2.40
CA SER A 53 4.02 -3.70 2.78
C SER A 53 4.08 -2.91 4.09
N LYS A 54 3.34 -1.81 4.21
CA LYS A 54 3.28 -1.00 5.45
C LYS A 54 2.88 -1.83 6.68
N ARG A 55 2.01 -2.83 6.48
CA ARG A 55 1.55 -3.74 7.53
C ARG A 55 2.59 -4.79 7.93
N ARG A 56 3.27 -5.42 6.96
CA ARG A 56 4.29 -6.46 7.21
C ARG A 56 5.55 -5.88 7.87
N GLY A 57 5.82 -4.60 7.63
CA GLY A 57 6.94 -3.86 8.21
C GLY A 57 7.28 -2.66 7.34
N LYS A 58 7.67 -1.54 7.95
CA LYS A 58 8.19 -0.39 7.18
C LYS A 58 9.44 -0.85 6.42
N ASP A 59 9.67 -0.26 5.25
CA ASP A 59 10.83 -0.54 4.40
C ASP A 59 10.80 -1.87 3.59
N ILE A 60 9.61 -2.28 3.16
CA ILE A 60 9.40 -3.52 2.38
C ILE A 60 8.73 -3.21 1.05
N MET A 61 9.08 -3.98 0.01
CA MET A 61 8.37 -4.03 -1.25
C MET A 61 7.47 -5.28 -1.31
N SER A 62 6.23 -5.14 -1.76
CA SER A 62 5.31 -6.26 -1.98
C SER A 62 4.76 -6.22 -3.40
N VAL A 63 4.77 -7.37 -4.06
CA VAL A 63 4.05 -7.58 -5.31
C VAL A 63 2.63 -8.02 -4.94
N TYR A 64 1.64 -7.47 -5.63
CA TYR A 64 0.27 -7.92 -5.47
C TYR A 64 0.17 -9.41 -5.87
N ASP A 65 -0.48 -10.19 -5.02
CA ASP A 65 -0.73 -11.60 -5.26
C ASP A 65 -2.17 -11.94 -4.83
N PRO A 66 -3.01 -12.43 -5.76
CA PRO A 66 -4.41 -12.81 -5.51
C PRO A 66 -4.59 -13.87 -4.41
N ALA A 67 -3.56 -14.66 -4.09
CA ALA A 67 -3.61 -15.65 -3.02
C ALA A 67 -3.74 -14.99 -1.62
N PHE A 68 -3.33 -13.72 -1.47
CA PHE A 68 -3.51 -12.94 -0.24
C PHE A 68 -4.84 -12.16 -0.19
N ASP A 69 -5.59 -12.21 -1.28
CA ASP A 69 -6.59 -11.21 -1.64
C ASP A 69 -7.90 -11.35 -0.86
N ALA A 70 -8.32 -12.57 -0.50
CA ALA A 70 -9.57 -12.77 0.25
C ALA A 70 -9.51 -12.08 1.63
N THR A 71 -8.44 -12.32 2.39
CA THR A 71 -8.28 -11.72 3.73
C THR A 71 -7.97 -10.23 3.66
N VAL A 72 -7.14 -9.81 2.69
CA VAL A 72 -6.77 -8.39 2.52
C VAL A 72 -7.95 -7.57 2.00
N LYS A 73 -8.73 -8.06 1.03
CA LYS A 73 -9.94 -7.39 0.52
C LYS A 73 -11.02 -7.31 1.58
N GLN A 74 -11.31 -8.39 2.31
CA GLN A 74 -12.29 -8.39 3.39
C GLN A 74 -11.95 -7.32 4.43
N ARG A 75 -10.68 -7.25 4.84
CA ARG A 75 -10.22 -6.26 5.82
C ARG A 75 -10.33 -4.84 5.27
N LEU A 76 -9.88 -4.59 4.04
CA LEU A 76 -9.93 -3.25 3.46
C LEU A 76 -11.33 -2.77 3.18
N TYR A 77 -12.24 -3.68 2.84
CA TYR A 77 -13.67 -3.40 2.79
C TYR A 77 -14.14 -2.89 4.15
N ILE A 78 -13.84 -3.62 5.24
CA ILE A 78 -14.19 -3.19 6.61
C ILE A 78 -13.54 -1.85 6.97
N GLU A 79 -12.25 -1.63 6.68
CA GLU A 79 -11.57 -0.35 6.97
C GLU A 79 -12.18 0.83 6.19
N ARG A 80 -12.52 0.62 4.91
CA ARG A 80 -13.17 1.65 4.09
C ARG A 80 -14.56 1.97 4.59
N GLU A 81 -15.36 0.95 4.91
CA GLU A 81 -16.72 1.13 5.41
C GLU A 81 -16.69 1.80 6.79
N LEU A 82 -15.78 1.39 7.71
CA LEU A 82 -15.58 2.09 8.97
C LEU A 82 -15.18 3.55 8.78
N SER A 83 -14.21 3.82 7.89
CA SER A 83 -13.76 5.19 7.62
C SER A 83 -14.87 6.05 7.01
N ARG A 84 -15.78 5.46 6.21
CA ARG A 84 -16.99 6.14 5.71
C ARG A 84 -18.00 6.38 6.81
N SER A 85 -18.28 5.38 7.64
CA SER A 85 -19.24 5.48 8.74
C SER A 85 -18.81 6.46 9.83
N ILE A 86 -17.51 6.73 10.01
CA ILE A 86 -17.05 7.82 10.90
C ILE A 86 -17.52 9.19 10.38
N HIS A 87 -17.69 9.34 9.07
CA HIS A 87 -18.23 10.56 8.47
C HIS A 87 -19.78 10.55 8.41
N ASP A 88 -20.41 9.40 8.63
CA ASP A 88 -21.85 9.20 8.63
C ASP A 88 -22.29 8.42 9.89
N LEU A 89 -22.37 9.14 11.01
CA LEU A 89 -22.62 8.62 12.36
C LEU A 89 -23.95 7.86 12.51
N SER A 90 -24.85 7.89 11.52
CA SER A 90 -26.09 7.11 11.53
C SER A 90 -25.88 5.60 11.32
N GLN A 91 -24.65 5.18 10.99
CA GLN A 91 -24.29 3.77 10.78
C GLN A 91 -23.84 3.06 12.06
N PHE A 92 -23.82 3.73 13.21
CA PHE A 92 -23.48 3.14 14.50
C PHE A 92 -24.65 3.26 15.48
N GLU A 93 -25.17 2.13 15.98
CA GLU A 93 -26.09 2.11 17.11
C GLU A 93 -25.32 1.79 18.40
N LEU A 94 -25.57 2.58 19.44
CA LEU A 94 -25.06 2.33 20.79
C LEU A 94 -25.99 1.30 21.46
N TRP A 95 -25.45 0.12 21.77
CA TRP A 95 -26.12 -0.90 22.57
C TRP A 95 -25.85 -0.71 24.06
#